data_AF-A0A0A9XT28-F1
#
_entry.id   AF-A0A0A9XT28-F1
#
_cell.length_a   1.000
_cell.length_b   1.000
_cell.length_c   1.000
_cell.angle_alpha   90.00
_cell.angle_beta   90.00
_cell.angle_gamma   90.00
#
_symmetry.space_group_name_H-M   'P 1'
#
loop_
_entity.id
_entity.type
_entity.pdbx_description
1 polymer ?
#
loop_
_entity_poly.entity_id
_entity_poly.type
_entity_poly.pdbx_seq_one_letter_code
_entity_poly.pdbx_strand_id
1 'polypeptide(L)'
;MEAFWPGPLTLVFPTNGMIVPSVTCALPTVAIRMPSHPIAQQLLRQCDLPLAAPSANLSGRPSPTLPQHVYNDLYNHIDGGIVWCDGTGAQVTNCVYGIESTVAEVVSETEIQVLRPGSITVEQLESVAGCGVVHINKDVVSVPSQPLRTLRELDVAIQSRVVASRTASHTAV
;
A
#
# COMPACT_ATOMS: atom_id res chain seq x y z
N MET A 1 2.63 -2.76 13.59
CA MET A 1 2.80 -3.61 12.38
C MET A 1 2.20 -4.99 12.60
N GLU A 2 2.57 -5.72 13.65
CA GLU A 2 2.14 -7.11 13.92
C GLU A 2 0.62 -7.34 13.91
N ALA A 3 -0.18 -6.37 14.37
CA ALA A 3 -1.64 -6.54 14.45
C ALA A 3 -2.38 -6.43 13.10
N PHE A 4 -1.83 -5.66 12.14
CA PHE A 4 -2.55 -5.27 10.92
C PHE A 4 -1.85 -5.70 9.62
N TRP A 5 -0.63 -6.22 9.72
CA TRP A 5 0.09 -6.83 8.60
C TRP A 5 0.24 -8.34 8.83
N PRO A 6 -0.04 -9.18 7.82
CA PRO A 6 -0.60 -8.84 6.50
C PRO A 6 -2.05 -8.33 6.56
N GLY A 7 -2.38 -7.28 5.80
CA GLY A 7 -3.71 -6.69 5.86
C GLY A 7 -3.90 -5.37 5.09
N PRO A 8 -4.99 -4.65 5.37
CA PRO A 8 -5.38 -3.40 4.70
C PRO A 8 -4.79 -2.14 5.36
N LEU A 9 -3.59 -2.25 5.96
CA LEU A 9 -2.84 -1.09 6.49
C LEU A 9 -1.71 -0.72 5.53
N THR A 10 -1.60 0.56 5.19
CA THR A 10 -0.42 1.17 4.57
C THR A 10 0.25 2.08 5.59
N LEU A 11 1.56 1.93 5.77
CA LEU A 11 2.37 2.78 6.65
C LEU A 11 3.36 3.60 5.84
N VAL A 12 3.60 4.83 6.26
CA VAL A 12 4.52 5.74 5.57
C VAL A 12 5.84 5.84 6.32
N PHE A 13 6.93 5.70 5.56
CA PHE A 13 8.30 5.69 6.06
C PHE A 13 9.17 6.69 5.31
N PRO A 14 10.25 7.21 5.92
CA PRO A 14 11.30 7.89 5.18
C PRO A 14 11.90 7.00 4.09
N THR A 15 12.19 7.57 2.92
CA THR A 15 12.93 6.84 1.88
C THR A 15 14.40 6.70 2.26
N ASN A 16 15.01 5.59 1.84
CA ASN A 16 16.47 5.38 1.91
C ASN A 16 17.19 5.76 0.61
N GLY A 17 16.48 6.35 -0.36
CA GLY A 17 17.03 6.76 -1.65
C GLY A 17 17.16 5.65 -2.70
N MET A 18 16.83 4.39 -2.38
CA MET A 18 16.89 3.28 -3.35
C MET A 18 15.63 3.19 -4.23
N ILE A 19 14.52 3.82 -3.79
CA ILE A 19 13.26 3.81 -4.52
C ILE A 19 13.29 4.91 -5.57
N VAL A 20 12.93 4.57 -6.81
CA VAL A 20 12.93 5.52 -7.92
C VAL A 20 11.99 6.71 -7.65
N PRO A 21 12.37 7.95 -8.02
CA PRO A 21 11.56 9.14 -7.75
C PRO A 21 10.15 9.10 -8.35
N SER A 22 9.94 8.34 -9.42
CA SER A 22 8.61 8.15 -10.03
C SER A 22 7.63 7.41 -9.10
N VAL A 23 8.14 6.56 -8.20
CA VAL A 23 7.32 5.84 -7.22
C VAL A 23 7.02 6.70 -6.00
N THR A 24 7.97 7.54 -5.56
CA THR A 24 7.76 8.42 -4.40
C THR A 24 7.15 9.77 -4.78
N CYS A 25 6.88 10.04 -6.06
CA CYS A 25 6.57 11.38 -6.56
C CYS A 25 7.62 12.42 -6.14
N ALA A 26 8.89 12.02 -6.07
CA ALA A 26 10.02 12.79 -5.54
C ALA A 26 9.86 13.28 -4.08
N LEU A 27 8.96 12.66 -3.31
CA LEU A 27 8.81 12.92 -1.87
C LEU A 27 9.93 12.22 -1.07
N PRO A 28 10.27 12.75 0.12
CA PRO A 28 11.24 12.13 1.03
C PRO A 28 10.67 10.90 1.77
N THR A 29 9.45 10.47 1.43
CA THR A 29 8.75 9.37 2.09
C THR A 29 8.21 8.36 1.07
N VAL A 30 7.93 7.16 1.54
CA VAL A 30 7.32 6.07 0.77
C VAL A 30 6.22 5.39 1.58
N ALA A 31 5.10 5.10 0.92
CA ALA A 31 4.01 4.31 1.49
C ALA A 31 4.25 2.83 1.23
N ILE A 32 4.17 2.02 2.28
CA ILE A 32 4.48 0.59 2.24
C ILE A 32 3.29 -0.20 2.80
N ARG A 33 2.97 -1.32 2.16
CA ARG A 33 1.91 -2.24 2.58
C ARG A 33 2.34 -3.70 2.50
N MET A 34 1.77 -4.52 3.37
CA MET A 34 1.80 -5.97 3.27
C MET A 34 0.40 -6.53 2.99
N PRO A 35 0.05 -6.89 1.75
CA PRO A 35 -1.30 -7.36 1.43
C PRO A 35 -1.60 -8.72 2.08
N SER A 36 -2.82 -8.90 2.60
CA SER A 36 -3.31 -10.18 3.14
C SER A 36 -3.78 -11.16 2.07
N HIS A 37 -4.02 -10.70 0.83
CA HIS A 37 -4.55 -11.55 -0.23
C HIS A 37 -3.53 -12.64 -0.63
N PRO A 38 -3.90 -13.95 -0.60
CA PRO A 38 -2.97 -15.04 -0.86
C PRO A 38 -2.23 -14.91 -2.21
N ILE A 39 -2.95 -14.52 -3.26
CA ILE A 39 -2.35 -14.32 -4.60
C ILE A 39 -1.36 -13.16 -4.61
N ALA A 40 -1.68 -12.04 -3.94
CA ALA A 40 -0.74 -10.92 -3.84
C ALA A 40 0.53 -11.33 -3.07
N GLN A 41 0.37 -12.12 -2.00
CA GLN A 41 1.52 -12.67 -1.29
C GLN A 41 2.33 -13.67 -2.10
N GLN A 42 1.67 -14.51 -2.92
CA GLN A 42 2.36 -15.45 -3.79
C GLN A 42 3.12 -14.71 -4.89
N LEU A 43 2.51 -13.68 -5.49
CA LEU A 43 3.17 -12.80 -6.44
C LEU A 43 4.40 -12.15 -5.81
N LEU A 44 4.26 -11.53 -4.63
CA LEU A 44 5.39 -10.93 -3.91
C LEU A 44 6.49 -11.95 -3.55
N ARG A 45 6.14 -13.22 -3.31
CA ARG A 45 7.12 -14.30 -3.08
C ARG A 45 7.89 -14.71 -4.33
N GLN A 46 7.29 -14.55 -5.51
CA GLN A 46 7.92 -14.83 -6.79
C GLN A 46 8.66 -13.59 -7.34
N CYS A 47 8.32 -12.39 -6.87
CA CYS A 47 9.02 -11.16 -7.19
C CYS A 47 10.27 -11.00 -6.32
N ASP A 48 11.44 -10.93 -6.94
CA ASP A 48 12.70 -10.61 -6.24
C ASP A 48 12.84 -9.11 -5.88
N LEU A 49 11.83 -8.30 -6.22
CA LEU A 49 11.81 -6.85 -6.04
C LEU A 49 10.52 -6.37 -5.36
N PRO A 50 10.58 -5.25 -4.60
CA PRO A 50 9.38 -4.55 -4.17
C PRO A 50 8.47 -4.20 -5.35
N LEU A 51 7.15 -4.33 -5.16
CA LEU A 51 6.19 -4.04 -6.21
C LEU A 51 5.46 -2.73 -5.90
N ALA A 52 5.68 -1.72 -6.73
CA ALA A 52 4.89 -0.49 -6.71
C ALA A 52 3.55 -0.76 -7.43
N ALA A 53 2.43 -0.65 -6.72
CA ALA A 53 1.12 -1.04 -7.24
C ALA A 53 0.02 -0.03 -6.83
N PRO A 54 -0.30 0.97 -7.67
CA PRO A 54 -1.48 1.80 -7.46
C PRO A 54 -2.77 1.04 -7.79
N SER A 55 -3.93 1.69 -7.64
CA SER A 55 -5.21 1.12 -8.05
C SER A 55 -5.22 0.83 -9.56
N ALA A 56 -5.72 -0.34 -9.94
CA ALA A 56 -5.63 -0.86 -11.32
C ALA A 56 -6.72 -0.28 -12.25
N ASN A 57 -6.84 1.04 -12.30
CA ASN A 57 -7.82 1.77 -13.11
C ASN A 57 -7.16 2.89 -13.91
N LEU A 58 -7.88 3.40 -14.91
CA LEU A 58 -7.48 4.64 -15.55
C LEU A 58 -7.61 5.81 -14.57
N SER A 59 -6.66 6.74 -14.61
CA SER A 59 -6.64 7.90 -13.71
C SER A 59 -7.97 8.66 -13.75
N GLY A 60 -8.54 8.94 -12.57
CA GLY A 60 -9.82 9.63 -12.42
C GLY A 60 -11.06 8.73 -12.49
N ARG A 61 -10.91 7.42 -12.77
CA ARG A 61 -12.01 6.46 -12.64
C ARG A 61 -12.09 5.89 -11.22
N PRO A 62 -13.25 5.38 -10.80
CA PRO A 62 -13.39 4.70 -9.51
C PRO A 62 -12.45 3.50 -9.39
N SER A 63 -11.93 3.26 -8.18
CA SER A 63 -11.08 2.10 -7.89
C SER A 63 -11.78 0.79 -8.24
N PRO A 64 -11.07 -0.18 -8.84
CA PRO A 64 -11.67 -1.40 -9.32
C PRO A 64 -11.83 -2.41 -8.19
N THR A 65 -13.05 -2.88 -7.97
CA THR A 65 -13.36 -3.95 -7.00
C THR A 65 -13.67 -5.30 -7.66
N LEU A 66 -13.86 -5.29 -8.98
CA LEU A 66 -14.16 -6.44 -9.82
C LEU A 66 -13.13 -6.56 -10.95
N PRO A 67 -12.86 -7.80 -11.41
CA PRO A 67 -12.09 -8.03 -12.61
C PRO A 67 -12.54 -7.21 -13.81
N GLN A 68 -13.84 -7.22 -14.07
CA GLN A 68 -14.40 -6.58 -15.24
C GLN A 68 -14.06 -5.08 -15.28
N HIS A 69 -13.91 -4.43 -14.12
CA HIS A 69 -13.53 -3.01 -14.06
C HIS A 69 -12.13 -2.78 -14.62
N VAL A 70 -11.16 -3.56 -14.15
CA VAL A 70 -9.77 -3.48 -14.63
C VAL A 70 -9.70 -3.93 -16.10
N TYR A 71 -10.53 -4.89 -16.56
CA TYR A 71 -10.58 -5.28 -17.97
C TYR A 71 -10.99 -4.12 -18.85
N ASN A 72 -12.10 -3.50 -18.49
CA ASN A 72 -12.68 -2.40 -19.25
C ASN A 72 -11.75 -1.17 -19.27
N ASP A 73 -10.93 -0.98 -18.22
CA ASP A 73 -10.03 0.16 -18.09
C ASP A 73 -8.65 -0.07 -18.71
N LEU A 74 -8.05 -1.25 -18.52
CA LEU A 74 -6.61 -1.44 -18.75
C LEU A 74 -6.28 -2.44 -19.87
N TYR A 75 -7.25 -3.17 -20.44
CA TYR A 75 -6.95 -4.25 -21.40
C TYR A 75 -6.08 -3.81 -22.59
N ASN A 76 -6.27 -2.59 -23.11
CA ASN A 76 -5.48 -2.04 -24.22
C ASN A 76 -4.33 -1.12 -23.76
N HIS A 77 -4.06 -1.05 -22.46
CA HIS A 77 -3.11 -0.11 -21.86
C HIS A 77 -1.95 -0.80 -21.12
N ILE A 78 -1.87 -2.13 -21.15
CA ILE A 78 -0.83 -2.91 -20.44
C ILE A 78 -0.21 -3.98 -21.34
N ASP A 79 1.10 -4.19 -21.21
CA ASP A 79 1.87 -5.11 -22.06
C ASP A 79 1.89 -6.58 -21.55
N GLY A 80 1.15 -6.89 -20.48
CA GLY A 80 1.20 -8.20 -19.79
C GLY A 80 -0.09 -9.01 -19.79
N GLY A 81 -1.16 -8.49 -20.43
CA GLY A 81 -2.50 -9.05 -20.29
C GLY A 81 -3.03 -8.92 -18.86
N ILE A 82 -4.29 -9.33 -18.64
CA ILE A 82 -4.89 -9.26 -17.31
C ILE A 82 -5.17 -10.67 -16.79
N VAL A 83 -4.57 -10.98 -15.64
CA VAL A 83 -4.73 -12.25 -14.95
C VAL A 83 -5.67 -12.03 -13.77
N TRP A 84 -6.77 -12.77 -13.78
CA TRP A 84 -7.71 -12.85 -12.67
C TRP A 84 -7.74 -14.29 -12.21
N CYS A 85 -7.34 -14.52 -10.97
CA CYS A 85 -7.42 -15.83 -10.34
C CYS A 85 -8.04 -15.62 -8.96
N ASP A 86 -8.92 -16.53 -8.55
CA ASP A 86 -9.39 -16.66 -7.17
C ASP A 86 -8.60 -17.75 -6.41
N GLY A 87 -7.68 -18.43 -7.11
CA GLY A 87 -6.92 -19.57 -6.59
C GLY A 87 -7.70 -20.89 -6.58
N THR A 88 -8.97 -20.90 -7.01
CA THR A 88 -9.85 -22.09 -6.98
C THR A 88 -10.39 -22.50 -8.36
N GLY A 89 -10.21 -21.66 -9.39
CA GLY A 89 -10.72 -21.91 -10.74
C GLY A 89 -12.19 -21.50 -10.92
N ALA A 90 -12.79 -20.84 -9.93
CA ALA A 90 -14.12 -20.25 -10.05
C ALA A 90 -14.03 -18.77 -10.51
N GLN A 91 -15.16 -18.24 -11.00
CA GLN A 91 -15.29 -16.83 -11.29
C GLN A 91 -15.04 -16.00 -10.03
N VAL A 92 -14.28 -14.93 -10.22
CA VAL A 92 -13.58 -14.16 -9.21
C VAL A 92 -14.43 -13.67 -8.03
N THR A 93 -13.90 -13.86 -6.83
CA THR A 93 -14.36 -13.22 -5.61
C THR A 93 -13.93 -11.74 -5.55
N ASN A 94 -14.91 -10.87 -5.28
CA ASN A 94 -14.76 -9.43 -5.08
C ASN A 94 -13.60 -9.07 -4.13
N CYS A 95 -13.05 -7.85 -4.25
CA CYS A 95 -12.17 -7.29 -3.21
C CYS A 95 -12.86 -7.40 -1.84
N VAL A 96 -12.28 -8.20 -0.93
CA VAL A 96 -12.87 -8.54 0.39
C VAL A 96 -13.30 -7.30 1.18
N TYR A 97 -12.56 -6.20 1.07
CA TYR A 97 -12.82 -4.97 1.79
C TYR A 97 -13.63 -3.94 1.01
N GLY A 98 -13.65 -4.01 -0.34
CA GLY A 98 -14.39 -3.09 -1.21
C GLY A 98 -13.96 -1.61 -1.19
N ILE A 99 -13.06 -1.22 -0.29
CA ILE A 99 -12.47 0.11 -0.14
C ILE A 99 -10.95 0.01 -0.02
N GLU A 100 -10.25 1.12 -0.21
CA GLU A 100 -8.80 1.22 -0.15
C GLU A 100 -8.23 0.94 1.25
N SER A 101 -6.91 0.68 1.30
CA SER A 101 -6.17 0.56 2.55
C SER A 101 -6.18 1.87 3.35
N THR A 102 -6.21 1.74 4.68
CA THR A 102 -5.97 2.86 5.58
C THR A 102 -4.50 3.27 5.47
N VAL A 103 -4.23 4.53 5.14
CA VAL A 103 -2.86 5.06 5.08
C VAL A 103 -2.59 5.85 6.34
N ALA A 104 -1.59 5.42 7.11
CA ALA A 104 -1.18 6.07 8.35
C ALA A 104 0.30 6.43 8.35
N GLU A 105 0.64 7.51 9.03
CA GLU A 105 1.99 7.98 9.29
C GLU A 105 2.23 8.03 10.79
N VAL A 106 3.35 7.44 11.23
CA VAL A 106 3.80 7.57 12.61
C VAL A 106 4.62 8.86 12.70
N VAL A 107 4.06 9.87 13.36
CA VAL A 107 4.68 11.20 13.50
C VAL A 107 5.62 11.23 14.70
N SER A 108 5.22 10.56 15.79
CA SER A 108 6.04 10.37 16.99
C SER A 108 5.65 9.06 17.69
N GLU A 109 6.35 8.70 18.76
CA GLU A 109 6.00 7.54 19.60
C GLU A 109 4.57 7.64 20.18
N THR A 110 4.03 8.86 20.28
CA THR A 110 2.71 9.11 20.88
C THR A 110 1.64 9.55 19.87
N GLU A 111 2.00 9.74 18.60
CA GLU A 111 1.14 10.35 17.59
C GLU A 111 1.15 9.59 16.27
N ILE A 112 -0.05 9.19 15.82
CA ILE A 112 -0.28 8.60 14.49
C ILE A 112 -1.29 9.47 13.74
N GLN A 113 -0.95 9.82 12.51
CA GLN A 113 -1.82 10.55 11.59
C GLN A 113 -2.39 9.62 10.54
N VAL A 114 -3.71 9.57 10.43
CA VAL A 114 -4.42 8.88 9.35
C VAL A 114 -4.57 9.86 8.19
N LEU A 115 -3.91 9.55 7.08
CA LEU A 115 -3.90 10.38 5.87
C LEU A 115 -4.99 9.98 4.88
N ARG A 116 -5.34 8.69 4.86
CA ARG A 116 -6.45 8.16 4.09
C ARG A 116 -7.23 7.18 4.96
N PRO A 117 -8.49 7.48 5.31
CA PRO A 117 -9.38 6.51 5.92
C PRO A 117 -9.60 5.31 5.00
N GLY A 118 -9.62 4.11 5.57
CA GLY A 118 -9.82 2.87 4.84
C GLY A 118 -10.45 1.80 5.74
N SER A 119 -10.11 0.53 5.51
CA SER A 119 -10.73 -0.59 6.23
C SER A 119 -10.37 -0.68 7.72
N ILE A 120 -9.30 0.00 8.16
CA ILE A 120 -8.89 0.07 9.57
C ILE A 120 -9.31 1.42 10.12
N THR A 121 -10.08 1.41 11.21
CA THR A 121 -10.59 2.62 11.84
C THR A 121 -9.55 3.24 12.79
N VAL A 122 -9.79 4.50 13.16
CA VAL A 122 -8.94 5.21 14.13
C VAL A 122 -8.93 4.48 15.47
N GLU A 123 -10.09 4.02 15.92
CA GLU A 123 -10.27 3.32 17.20
C GLU A 123 -9.52 1.98 17.22
N GLN A 124 -9.50 1.29 16.07
CA GLN A 124 -8.70 0.07 15.92
C GLN A 124 -7.19 0.38 16.04
N LEU A 125 -6.71 1.44 15.38
CA LEU A 125 -5.31 1.87 15.49
C LEU A 125 -4.95 2.26 16.93
N GLU A 126 -5.81 3.03 17.61
CA GLU A 126 -5.63 3.45 19.00
C GLU A 126 -5.48 2.26 19.94
N SER A 127 -6.35 1.25 19.78
CA SER A 127 -6.35 0.06 20.64
C SER A 127 -5.06 -0.76 20.59
N VAL A 128 -4.33 -0.69 19.48
CA VAL A 128 -3.11 -1.47 19.24
C VAL A 128 -1.85 -0.66 19.50
N ALA A 129 -1.85 0.60 19.06
CA ALA A 129 -0.63 1.40 19.06
C ALA A 129 -0.20 1.83 20.47
N GLY A 130 -1.12 1.79 21.45
CA GLY A 130 -0.84 2.14 22.85
C GLY A 130 -0.40 3.61 23.02
N CYS A 131 -0.54 4.41 21.97
CA CYS A 131 -0.09 5.80 21.88
C CYS A 131 -1.26 6.77 22.11
N GLY A 132 -0.95 7.94 22.66
CA GLY A 132 -1.95 8.86 23.21
C GLY A 132 -2.90 9.50 22.20
N VAL A 133 -2.48 9.73 20.94
CA VAL A 133 -3.29 10.44 19.94
C VAL A 133 -3.24 9.75 18.58
N VAL A 134 -4.39 9.33 18.06
CA VAL A 134 -4.58 8.99 16.65
C VAL A 134 -5.63 9.92 16.08
N HIS A 135 -5.33 10.58 14.97
CA HIS A 135 -6.29 11.50 14.36
C HIS A 135 -6.22 11.49 12.84
N ILE A 136 -7.34 11.86 12.23
CA ILE A 136 -7.43 12.02 10.78
C ILE A 136 -6.88 13.40 10.43
N ASN A 137 -5.89 13.43 9.54
CA ASN A 137 -5.36 14.68 9.01
C ASN A 137 -6.34 15.25 7.97
N LYS A 138 -7.15 16.22 8.39
CA LYS A 138 -8.21 16.82 7.56
C LYS A 138 -7.68 17.66 6.39
N ASP A 139 -6.47 18.18 6.51
CA ASP A 139 -5.83 18.97 5.45
C ASP A 139 -5.46 18.10 4.26
N VAL A 140 -5.29 16.79 4.50
CA VAL A 140 -4.97 15.79 3.48
C VAL A 140 -6.23 15.14 2.89
N VAL A 141 -7.29 15.01 3.67
CA VAL A 141 -8.56 14.35 3.26
C VAL A 141 -9.49 15.25 2.44
N SER A 142 -9.31 16.57 2.47
CA SER A 142 -10.27 17.55 1.93
C SER A 142 -10.17 17.86 0.43
N VAL A 143 -9.41 17.09 -0.38
CA VAL A 143 -9.27 17.34 -1.83
C VAL A 143 -10.04 16.27 -2.64
N PRO A 144 -11.29 16.51 -3.08
CA PRO A 144 -12.16 15.44 -3.56
C PRO A 144 -12.00 15.07 -5.05
N SER A 145 -11.05 15.64 -5.81
CA SER A 145 -11.10 15.51 -7.27
C SER A 145 -9.85 15.89 -8.06
N GLN A 146 -8.67 16.01 -7.45
CA GLN A 146 -7.43 16.23 -8.22
C GLN A 146 -6.66 14.91 -8.43
N PRO A 147 -6.03 14.70 -9.60
CA PRO A 147 -5.07 13.61 -9.77
C PRO A 147 -4.02 13.77 -8.67
N LEU A 148 -3.83 12.69 -7.91
CA LEU A 148 -3.24 12.67 -6.57
C LEU A 148 -1.75 13.03 -6.57
N ARG A 149 -1.45 14.32 -6.78
CA ARG A 149 -0.08 14.86 -6.72
C ARG A 149 0.43 15.07 -5.30
N THR A 150 -0.47 15.11 -4.32
CA THR A 150 -0.16 15.33 -2.89
C THR A 150 -0.35 14.09 -2.04
N LEU A 151 -0.95 13.03 -2.58
CA LEU A 151 -1.29 11.84 -1.85
C LEU A 151 -0.44 10.65 -2.29
N ARG A 152 0.04 9.95 -1.26
CA ARG A 152 0.98 8.83 -1.25
C ARG A 152 0.32 7.58 -1.86
N GLU A 153 -0.03 7.63 -3.14
CA GLU A 153 -0.86 6.60 -3.78
C GLU A 153 -0.11 5.41 -4.34
N LEU A 154 1.22 5.47 -4.38
CA LEU A 154 2.01 4.28 -4.64
C LEU A 154 2.21 3.53 -3.33
N ASP A 155 1.26 2.63 -3.07
CA ASP A 155 1.51 1.52 -2.16
C ASP A 155 2.65 0.69 -2.75
N VAL A 156 3.81 0.74 -2.12
CA VAL A 156 4.86 -0.24 -2.37
C VAL A 156 4.52 -1.48 -1.55
N ALA A 157 4.06 -2.51 -2.24
CA ALA A 157 3.83 -3.81 -1.63
C ALA A 157 5.19 -4.50 -1.40
N ILE A 158 5.48 -4.82 -0.14
CA ILE A 158 6.69 -5.55 0.25
C ILE A 158 6.34 -6.81 1.04
N GLN A 159 7.18 -7.83 0.92
CA GLN A 159 7.13 -9.01 1.79
C GLN A 159 7.90 -8.75 3.10
N SER A 160 7.57 -9.51 4.15
CA SER A 160 8.16 -9.46 5.51
C SER A 160 9.60 -9.94 5.56
N ARG A 161 10.24 -10.11 4.40
CA ARG A 161 11.70 -10.10 4.30
C ARG A 161 12.15 -8.64 4.45
N VAL A 162 11.89 -8.07 5.63
CA VAL A 162 12.65 -6.93 6.14
C VAL A 162 14.10 -7.32 5.94
N VAL A 163 14.83 -6.44 5.26
CA VAL A 163 16.27 -6.50 5.08
C VAL A 163 16.91 -6.51 6.46
N ALA A 164 16.96 -7.69 7.07
CA ALA A 164 17.74 -7.98 8.24
C ALA A 164 19.18 -8.17 7.75
N SER A 165 20.00 -7.16 8.05
CA SER A 165 21.46 -7.24 8.18
C SER A 165 22.25 -7.86 7.01
N ARG A 166 22.92 -7.00 6.25
CA ARG A 166 24.35 -7.22 5.94
C ARG A 166 25.15 -6.00 6.38
N THR A 167 25.22 -5.77 7.69
CA THR A 167 26.46 -5.27 8.31
C THR A 167 27.42 -6.45 8.39
N ALA A 168 28.03 -6.80 7.27
CA ALA A 168 29.30 -7.53 7.31
C ALA A 168 30.39 -6.47 7.42
N SER A 169 30.88 -6.32 8.63
CA SER A 169 32.15 -5.69 8.98
C SER A 169 33.23 -6.04 7.96
N HIS A 170 33.71 -5.03 7.24
CA HIS A 170 35.08 -5.01 6.73
C HIS A 170 35.84 -4.00 7.58
N THR A 171 36.30 -4.48 8.73
CA THR A 171 37.45 -3.88 9.42
C THR A 171 38.68 -4.41 8.71
N ALA A 172 39.49 -3.48 8.22
CA ALA A 172 40.83 -3.72 7.74
C ALA A 172 41.68 -4.46 8.79
N VAL A 173 42.41 -5.50 8.36
CA VAL A 173 43.87 -5.68 8.51
C VAL A 173 44.35 -6.50 7.31
#